data_AF-A0A927B4S1-F1
#
_entry.id   AF-A0A927B4S1-F1
#
_cell.length_a   1.000
_cell.length_b   1.000
_cell.length_c   1.000
_cell.angle_alpha   90.00
_cell.angle_beta   90.00
_cell.angle_gamma   90.00
#
_symmetry.space_group_name_H-M   'P 1'
#
loop_
_entity.id
_entity.type
_entity.pdbx_description
1 polymer ?
#
loop_
_entity_poly.entity_id
_entity_poly.type
_entity_poly.pdbx_seq_one_letter_code
_entity_poly.pdbx_strand_id
1 'polypeptide(L)'
;MSTFTIDFPGTASQFTTKASSAITEKGGQFLGDTSTGTFRIKTGIGAVEGTYQVMSPDSTQQTPVSITITKKPFIVSTNQIKTAISDFF
;
A
#
# COMPACT_ATOMS: atom_id res chain seq x y z
N MET A 1 -6.74 7.70 11.78
CA MET A 1 -5.62 7.44 10.86
C MET A 1 -4.76 6.36 11.49
N SER A 2 -4.23 5.43 10.71
CA SER A 2 -3.36 4.35 11.23
C SER A 2 -2.20 4.10 10.27
N THR A 3 -1.01 3.86 10.81
CA THR A 3 0.21 3.66 10.02
C THR A 3 0.84 2.32 10.35
N PHE A 4 1.37 1.64 9.33
CA PHE A 4 2.13 0.41 9.48
C PHE A 4 3.18 0.29 8.36
N THR A 5 4.22 -0.48 8.61
CA THR A 5 5.26 -0.78 7.63
C THR A 5 5.06 -2.18 7.04
N ILE A 6 5.39 -2.31 5.76
CA ILE A 6 5.56 -3.58 5.07
C ILE A 6 6.97 -3.67 4.49
N ASP A 7 7.52 -4.88 4.39
CA ASP A 7 8.80 -5.13 3.74
C ASP A 7 8.57 -5.76 2.37
N PHE A 8 8.74 -4.97 1.31
CA PHE A 8 8.53 -5.44 -0.05
C PHE A 8 9.79 -6.15 -0.57
N PRO A 9 9.71 -7.42 -1.03
CA PRO A 9 10.87 -8.17 -1.54
C PRO A 9 11.21 -7.75 -2.98
N GLY A 10 11.77 -6.54 -3.13
CA GLY A 10 12.15 -5.97 -4.42
C GLY A 10 12.54 -4.50 -4.30
N THR A 11 12.65 -3.81 -5.44
CA THR A 11 13.00 -2.38 -5.47
C THR A 11 11.77 -1.47 -5.35
N ALA A 12 11.99 -0.20 -5.02
CA ALA A 12 10.95 0.82 -5.01
C ALA A 12 10.15 0.92 -6.32
N SER A 13 10.83 0.78 -7.46
CA SER A 13 10.18 0.81 -8.80
C SER A 13 9.30 -0.42 -9.04
N GLN A 14 9.75 -1.59 -8.58
CA GLN A 14 8.95 -2.82 -8.64
C GLN A 14 7.73 -2.71 -7.71
N PHE A 15 7.88 -2.12 -6.53
CA PHE A 15 6.76 -1.85 -5.62
C PHE A 15 5.71 -0.96 -6.29
N THR A 16 6.11 0.20 -6.82
CA THR A 16 5.15 1.14 -7.44
C THR A 16 4.45 0.54 -8.65
N THR A 17 5.17 -0.22 -9.47
CA THR A 17 4.60 -0.90 -10.64
C THR A 17 3.58 -1.95 -10.19
N LYS A 18 3.95 -2.83 -9.25
CA LYS A 18 3.08 -3.91 -8.77
C LYS A 18 1.85 -3.37 -8.03
N ALA A 19 2.06 -2.38 -7.15
CA ALA A 19 0.97 -1.73 -6.41
C ALA A 19 0.01 -1.01 -7.36
N SER A 20 0.53 -0.25 -8.33
CA SER A 20 -0.29 0.44 -9.34
C SER A 20 -1.14 -0.55 -10.13
N SER A 21 -0.54 -1.62 -10.66
CA SER A 21 -1.27 -2.66 -11.39
C SER A 21 -2.36 -3.31 -10.52
N ALA A 22 -2.00 -3.81 -9.33
CA ALA A 22 -2.95 -4.50 -8.45
C ALA A 22 -4.13 -3.60 -8.04
N ILE A 23 -3.88 -2.32 -7.75
CA ILE A 23 -4.91 -1.38 -7.33
C ILE A 23 -5.81 -0.98 -8.49
N THR A 24 -5.24 -0.70 -9.67
CA THR A 24 -6.00 -0.31 -10.86
C THR A 24 -6.82 -1.47 -11.44
N GLU A 25 -6.32 -2.71 -11.41
CA GLU A 25 -7.07 -3.91 -11.77
C GLU A 25 -8.34 -4.11 -10.92
N LYS A 26 -8.31 -3.66 -9.66
CA LYS A 26 -9.46 -3.69 -8.75
C LYS A 26 -10.35 -2.44 -8.87
N GLY A 27 -10.16 -1.61 -9.90
CA GLY A 27 -10.93 -0.39 -10.13
C GLY A 27 -10.61 0.75 -9.17
N GLY A 28 -9.44 0.66 -8.51
CA GLY A 28 -8.88 1.69 -7.64
C GLY A 28 -8.04 2.73 -8.40
N GLN A 29 -7.36 3.57 -7.64
CA GLN A 29 -6.44 4.59 -8.15
C GLN A 29 -5.15 4.54 -7.34
N PHE A 30 -4.02 4.64 -8.04
CA PHE A 30 -2.69 4.75 -7.45
C PHE A 30 -1.98 5.93 -8.11
N LEU A 31 -1.56 6.91 -7.33
CA LEU A 31 -0.95 8.15 -7.81
C LEU A 31 0.31 8.43 -6.99
N GLY A 32 1.47 8.38 -7.61
CA GLY A 32 2.74 8.62 -6.94
C GLY A 32 3.95 8.17 -7.75
N ASP A 33 5.11 8.21 -7.09
CA ASP A 33 6.41 7.84 -7.63
C ASP A 33 7.11 6.81 -6.75
N THR A 34 8.38 6.52 -7.02
CA THR A 34 9.20 5.55 -6.28
C THR A 34 9.55 5.98 -4.85
N SER A 35 9.07 7.13 -4.39
CA SER A 35 9.31 7.65 -3.04
C SER A 35 8.01 7.78 -2.27
N THR A 36 6.97 8.39 -2.84
CA THR A 36 5.71 8.65 -2.13
C THR A 36 4.51 8.65 -3.06
N GLY A 37 3.33 8.49 -2.47
CA GLY A 37 2.08 8.67 -3.21
C GLY A 37 0.83 8.42 -2.39
N THR A 38 -0.30 8.44 -3.08
CA THR A 38 -1.64 8.19 -2.56
C THR A 38 -2.25 7.00 -3.29
N PHE A 39 -3.12 6.28 -2.58
CA PHE A 39 -3.89 5.20 -3.17
C PHE A 39 -5.33 5.19 -2.68
N ARG A 40 -6.19 4.63 -3.51
CA ARG A 40 -7.60 4.39 -3.23
C ARG A 40 -8.02 3.05 -3.80
N ILE A 41 -8.53 2.17 -2.95
CA ILE A 41 -9.05 0.86 -3.32
C ILE A 41 -10.55 0.88 -3.09
N LYS A 42 -11.32 0.54 -4.13
CA LYS A 42 -12.76 0.31 -3.98
C LYS A 42 -12.97 -1.14 -3.59
N THR A 43 -13.63 -1.37 -2.47
CA THR A 43 -14.07 -2.71 -2.04
C THR A 43 -15.59 -2.75 -2.00
N GLY A 44 -16.19 -3.94 -2.04
CA GLY A 44 -17.65 -4.10 -1.94
C GLY A 44 -18.25 -3.57 -0.64
N ILE A 45 -17.43 -3.40 0.40
CA ILE A 45 -17.84 -2.90 1.73
C ILE A 45 -17.39 -1.45 1.98
N GLY A 46 -16.88 -0.76 0.96
CA GLY A 46 -16.48 0.65 1.00
C GLY A 46 -15.05 0.90 0.52
N ALA A 47 -14.68 2.17 0.42
CA ALA A 47 -13.35 2.55 -0.06
C ALA A 47 -12.30 2.55 1.08
N VAL A 48 -11.10 2.08 0.77
CA VAL A 48 -9.89 2.23 1.59
C VAL A 48 -8.98 3.23 0.87
N GLU A 49 -8.58 4.28 1.56
CA GLU A 49 -7.69 5.32 1.03
C GLU A 49 -6.51 5.52 1.96
N GLY A 50 -5.35 5.85 1.39
CA GLY A 50 -4.14 6.03 2.15
C GLY A 50 -3.01 6.65 1.36
N THR A 51 -1.88 6.80 2.03
CA THR A 51 -0.60 7.21 1.44
C THR A 51 0.44 6.13 1.66
N TYR A 52 1.46 6.13 0.81
CA TYR A 52 2.66 5.32 1.02
C TYR A 52 3.90 6.21 0.99
N GLN A 53 4.93 5.76 1.69
CA GLN A 53 6.26 6.33 1.67
C GLN A 53 7.27 5.19 1.64
N VAL A 54 8.05 5.13 0.58
CA VAL A 54 9.18 4.22 0.42
C VAL A 54 10.32 4.73 1.29
N MET A 55 10.79 3.88 2.19
CA MET A 55 11.92 4.17 3.07
C MET A 55 13.21 3.63 2.46
N SER A 56 14.36 4.07 2.96
CA SER A 56 15.66 3.58 2.51
C SER A 56 15.74 2.06 2.68
N PRO A 57 16.20 1.31 1.66
CA PRO A 57 16.35 -0.14 1.76
C PRO A 57 17.31 -0.48 2.90
N ASP A 58 16.94 -1.49 3.69
CA ASP A 58 17.84 -2.02 4.71
C ASP A 58 18.91 -2.93 4.06
N SER A 59 19.88 -3.41 4.82
CA SER A 59 20.96 -4.29 4.34
C SER A 59 20.44 -5.63 3.80
N THR A 60 19.19 -5.97 4.13
CA THR A 60 18.37 -7.01 3.52
C THR A 60 17.74 -6.43 2.26
N GLN A 61 17.83 -7.08 1.10
CA GLN A 61 17.35 -6.61 -0.23
C GLN A 61 15.82 -6.33 -0.37
N GLN A 62 15.19 -5.84 0.69
CA GLN A 62 13.80 -5.48 0.81
C GLN A 62 13.68 -3.97 0.81
N THR A 63 12.59 -3.48 0.22
CA THR A 63 12.23 -2.07 0.26
C THR A 63 11.16 -1.90 1.34
N PRO A 64 11.50 -1.31 2.50
CA PRO A 64 10.53 -1.06 3.54
C PRO A 64 9.62 0.11 3.11
N VAL A 65 8.31 -0.09 3.21
CA VAL A 65 7.30 0.89 2.79
C VAL A 65 6.37 1.20 3.95
N SER A 66 6.33 2.46 4.36
CA SER A 66 5.38 2.97 5.34
C SER A 66 4.06 3.27 4.66
N ILE A 67 2.97 2.69 5.17
CA ILE A 67 1.61 2.86 4.66
C ILE A 67 0.76 3.53 5.72
N THR A 68 0.12 4.64 5.36
CA THR A 68 -0.81 5.36 6.24
C THR A 68 -2.22 5.29 5.69
N ILE A 69 -3.13 4.69 6.44
CA ILE A 69 -4.56 4.62 6.12
C ILE A 69 -5.24 5.90 6.62
N THR A 70 -5.70 6.71 5.66
CA THR A 70 -6.40 7.97 5.92
C THR A 70 -7.91 7.77 6.00
N LYS A 71 -8.45 6.81 5.23
CA LYS A 71 -9.88 6.47 5.23
C LYS A 71 -10.07 4.96 5.09
N LYS A 72 -11.01 4.42 5.84
CA LYS A 72 -11.44 3.03 5.73
C LYS A 72 -12.89 2.86 6.19
N PRO A 73 -13.59 1.80 5.75
CA PRO A 73 -14.88 1.44 6.33
C PRO A 73 -14.72 1.11 7.81
N PHE A 74 -15.71 1.49 8.64
CA PHE A 74 -15.65 1.27 10.09
C PHE A 74 -15.51 -0.21 10.47
N ILE A 75 -16.11 -1.10 9.68
CA ILE A 75 -16.08 -2.56 9.91
C ILE A 75 -14.72 -3.19 9.57
N VAL A 76 -13.86 -2.50 8.80
CA VAL A 76 -12.57 -3.02 8.37
C VAL A 76 -11.49 -2.60 9.36
N SER A 77 -10.89 -3.57 10.03
CA SER A 77 -9.75 -3.31 10.92
C SER A 77 -8.49 -2.93 10.14
N THR A 78 -7.59 -2.17 10.76
CA THR A 78 -6.31 -1.83 10.13
C THR A 78 -5.45 -3.08 9.91
N ASN A 79 -5.55 -4.08 10.79
CA ASN A 79 -4.84 -5.36 10.64
C ASN A 79 -5.29 -6.13 9.39
N GLN A 80 -6.60 -6.18 9.10
CA GLN A 80 -7.08 -6.82 7.87
C GLN A 80 -6.54 -6.11 6.61
N ILE A 81 -6.46 -4.78 6.63
CA ILE A 81 -5.87 -4.00 5.52
C ILE A 81 -4.38 -4.31 5.39
N LYS A 82 -3.64 -4.36 6.50
CA LYS A 82 -2.22 -4.74 6.52
C LYS A 82 -2.03 -6.12 5.92
N THR A 83 -2.77 -7.13 6.40
CA THR A 83 -2.70 -8.51 5.87
C THR A 83 -2.99 -8.55 4.38
N ALA A 84 -4.10 -7.95 3.93
CA ALA A 84 -4.45 -7.94 2.51
C ALA A 84 -3.39 -7.25 1.64
N ILE A 85 -2.76 -6.18 2.14
CA ILE A 85 -1.67 -5.51 1.42
C ILE A 85 -0.40 -6.36 1.40
N SER A 86 -0.05 -6.97 2.54
CA SER A 86 1.10 -7.86 2.65
C SER A 86 0.95 -9.11 1.77
N ASP A 87 -0.25 -9.67 1.62
CA ASP A 87 -0.51 -10.86 0.78
C ASP A 87 -0.31 -10.61 -0.72
N PHE A 88 -0.23 -9.36 -1.18
CA PHE A 88 0.14 -9.05 -2.58
C PHE A 88 1.63 -9.29 -2.87
N PHE A 89 2.46 -9.44 -1.83
CA PHE A 89 3.91 -9.41 -1.91
C PHE A 89 4.54 -10.71 -1.41
#